data_AF-A0A6P3Z7R6-F1
#
_entry.id   AF-A0A6P3Z7R6-F1
#
_cell.length_a   1.000
_cell.length_b   1.000
_cell.length_c   1.000
_cell.angle_alpha   90.00
_cell.angle_beta   90.00
_cell.angle_gamma   90.00
#
_symmetry.space_group_name_H-M   'P 1'
#
loop_
_entity.id
_entity.type
_entity.pdbx_description
1 polymer ?
#
loop_
_entity_poly.entity_id
_entity_poly.type
_entity_poly.pdbx_seq_one_letter_code
_entity_poly.pdbx_strand_id
1 'polypeptide(L)'
;MIVCLRKFFFLSFPVGKEIVDLCLDRIRKLADNCTGLQGFLVFNAVGGGTGSGLGSLLLERLSVDYGKKSKLGFTVYPSPQVSTSVVEPYNSVLSTHSLLEHTDVAVLLDNEAIYDICRRSLDIERPTYTNLNRLVSQVISSLTASLRFDGALNVDVTEFQTNLVPYPRIHFMLSSYAPVISAEKAYHEQLSVAEITNSAFEPSSMMAKCDPRHGKYMACCLMYRGDVVPKDVNAAVATIKTKRTIQFVDWCPTGFKCGINYQPPTVVPGGDLAKVQRAVCMISNSTSVAEVFSRIDHKFDLMYAKRAFVHWYVGEGMEEGEFSEAREDLAALEKDYE
;
A
#
# COMPACT_ATOMS: atom_id res chain seq x y z
N MET A 1 -1.03 1.77 13.50
CA MET A 1 0.08 2.70 13.19
C MET A 1 0.01 3.87 14.14
N ILE A 2 1.10 4.17 14.85
CA ILE A 2 1.14 5.20 15.90
C ILE A 2 1.43 6.55 15.24
N VAL A 3 0.56 7.54 15.47
CA VAL A 3 0.80 8.95 15.16
C VAL A 3 1.87 9.45 16.13
N CYS A 4 3.09 9.66 15.65
CA CYS A 4 4.16 10.29 16.43
C CYS A 4 4.82 11.39 15.61
N LEU A 5 4.90 12.59 16.22
CA LEU A 5 5.51 13.85 15.77
C LEU A 5 5.18 14.33 14.34
N ARG A 6 4.70 15.57 14.24
CA ARG A 6 4.04 16.12 13.03
C ARG A 6 5.00 16.77 12.01
N LYS A 7 6.28 16.89 12.33
CA LYS A 7 7.30 17.48 11.46
C LYS A 7 8.14 16.39 10.80
N PHE A 8 8.14 16.35 9.46
CA PHE A 8 8.99 15.47 8.64
C PHE A 8 10.48 15.64 8.98
N PHE A 9 10.95 16.89 9.02
CA PHE A 9 12.39 17.13 9.04
C PHE A 9 13.05 16.97 10.41
N PHE A 10 12.32 17.24 11.50
CA PHE A 10 12.81 17.02 12.88
C PHE A 10 13.36 15.59 13.06
N LEU A 11 12.79 14.62 12.34
CA LEU A 11 13.12 13.20 12.42
C LEU A 11 13.91 12.68 11.21
N SER A 12 14.19 13.51 10.21
CA SER A 12 15.13 13.16 9.13
C SER A 12 16.56 13.64 9.47
N PHE A 13 16.72 14.77 10.16
CA PHE A 13 18.05 15.36 10.38
C PHE A 13 18.49 15.44 11.85
N PRO A 14 17.93 16.31 12.72
CA PRO A 14 18.49 16.46 14.08
C PRO A 14 18.21 15.25 14.97
N VAL A 15 16.95 14.82 15.13
CA VAL A 15 16.61 13.69 16.01
C VAL A 15 16.68 12.35 15.29
N GLY A 16 16.47 12.35 13.97
CA GLY A 16 16.61 11.15 13.14
C GLY A 16 18.00 10.54 13.18
N LYS A 17 19.03 11.37 12.98
CA LYS A 17 20.42 10.94 12.95
C LYS A 17 20.91 10.39 14.30
N GLU A 18 20.39 10.90 15.41
CA GLU A 18 20.75 10.39 16.74
C GLU A 18 20.23 8.96 16.99
N ILE A 19 19.08 8.61 16.40
CA ILE A 19 18.40 7.33 16.66
C ILE A 19 18.64 6.31 15.53
N VAL A 20 18.93 6.75 14.30
CA VAL A 20 19.05 5.86 13.15
C VAL A 20 20.13 4.80 13.33
N ASP A 21 21.30 5.17 13.87
CA ASP A 21 22.40 4.23 14.09
C ASP A 21 22.02 3.15 15.10
N LEU A 22 21.27 3.52 16.15
CA LEU A 22 20.73 2.58 17.12
C LEU A 22 19.71 1.63 16.47
N CYS A 23 18.82 2.15 15.62
CA CYS A 23 17.84 1.33 14.89
C CYS A 23 18.54 0.35 13.94
N LEU A 24 19.53 0.81 13.18
CA LEU A 24 20.30 -0.01 12.25
C LEU A 24 21.08 -1.12 12.98
N ASP A 25 21.68 -0.84 14.13
CA ASP A 25 22.34 -1.87 14.93
C ASP A 25 21.37 -2.97 15.39
N ARG A 26 20.14 -2.60 15.75
CA ARG A 26 19.10 -3.58 16.11
C ARG A 26 18.64 -4.40 14.91
N ILE A 27 18.46 -3.76 13.75
CA ILE A 27 18.11 -4.46 12.51
C ILE A 27 19.22 -5.43 12.11
N ARG A 28 20.48 -4.99 12.17
CA ARG A 28 21.66 -5.81 11.88
C ARG A 28 21.72 -7.05 12.75
N LYS A 29 21.51 -6.92 14.06
CA LYS A 29 21.45 -8.08 14.99
C LYS A 29 20.38 -9.10 14.59
N LEU A 30 19.23 -8.66 14.09
CA LEU A 30 18.19 -9.56 13.59
C LEU A 30 18.58 -10.19 12.25
N ALA A 31 19.20 -9.42 11.36
CA ALA A 31 19.68 -9.90 10.07
C ALA A 31 20.79 -10.96 10.24
N ASP A 32 21.71 -10.77 11.17
CA ASP A 32 22.79 -11.72 11.48
C ASP A 32 22.26 -13.05 12.04
N ASN A 33 21.10 -13.02 12.70
CA ASN A 33 20.41 -14.23 13.17
C ASN A 33 19.66 -14.97 12.05
N CYS A 34 19.54 -14.38 10.86
CA CYS A 34 18.90 -15.03 9.71
C CYS A 34 19.94 -15.77 8.86
N THR A 35 19.68 -17.04 8.55
CA THR A 35 20.50 -17.81 7.59
C THR A 35 20.27 -17.38 6.13
N GLY A 36 19.12 -16.77 5.84
CA GLY A 36 18.71 -16.36 4.50
C GLY A 36 17.70 -15.22 4.52
N LEU A 37 18.13 -14.00 4.88
CA LEU A 37 17.28 -12.82 4.85
C LEU A 37 16.79 -12.55 3.42
N GLN A 38 15.47 -12.55 3.20
CA GLN A 38 14.87 -12.25 1.90
C GLN A 38 14.76 -10.73 1.66
N GLY A 39 14.28 -9.99 2.66
CA GLY A 39 13.96 -8.58 2.49
C GLY A 39 13.38 -7.95 3.75
N PHE A 40 12.92 -6.71 3.61
CA PHE A 40 12.32 -5.92 4.67
C PHE A 40 10.87 -5.57 4.32
N LEU A 41 9.99 -5.66 5.31
CA LEU A 41 8.64 -5.14 5.26
C LEU A 41 8.62 -3.82 6.04
N VAL A 42 8.38 -2.71 5.35
CA VAL A 42 8.41 -1.37 5.95
C VAL A 42 6.98 -0.84 6.05
N PHE A 43 6.55 -0.46 7.25
CA PHE A 43 5.23 0.08 7.51
C PHE A 43 5.36 1.52 7.96
N ASN A 44 4.93 2.46 7.14
CA ASN A 44 5.05 3.88 7.44
C ASN A 44 3.84 4.68 6.91
N ALA A 45 3.70 5.90 7.42
CA ALA A 45 2.69 6.85 6.97
C ALA A 45 3.41 8.05 6.36
N VAL A 46 3.06 8.39 5.12
CA VAL A 46 3.74 9.46 4.37
C VAL A 46 3.31 10.86 4.87
N GLY A 47 2.16 10.97 5.53
CA GLY A 47 1.69 12.23 6.10
C GLY A 47 2.30 12.61 7.45
N GLY A 48 2.80 11.64 8.23
CA GLY A 48 3.29 11.86 9.60
C GLY A 48 4.79 12.14 9.64
N GLY A 49 5.28 12.97 10.56
CA GLY A 49 6.69 13.40 10.57
C GLY A 49 7.71 12.28 10.82
N THR A 50 7.42 11.35 11.72
CA THR A 50 8.28 10.17 11.93
C THR A 50 8.23 9.19 10.76
N GLY A 51 7.02 8.85 10.31
CA GLY A 51 6.83 7.84 9.26
C GLY A 51 7.38 8.26 7.90
N SER A 52 7.33 9.56 7.62
CA SER A 52 7.90 10.15 6.42
C SER A 52 9.41 10.40 6.59
N GLY A 53 9.82 11.29 7.51
CA GLY A 53 11.22 11.67 7.66
C GLY A 53 12.17 10.55 8.11
N LEU A 54 11.95 9.98 9.31
CA LEU A 54 12.79 8.87 9.81
C LEU A 54 12.62 7.62 8.94
N GLY A 55 11.42 7.40 8.39
CA GLY A 55 11.16 6.30 7.46
C GLY A 55 12.01 6.40 6.19
N SER A 56 12.04 7.57 5.55
CA SER A 56 12.88 7.84 4.37
C SER A 56 14.37 7.66 4.69
N LEU A 57 14.85 8.23 5.81
CA LEU A 57 16.25 8.08 6.23
C LEU A 57 16.63 6.61 6.47
N LEU A 58 15.75 5.85 7.11
CA LEU A 58 15.99 4.42 7.36
C LEU A 58 16.04 3.63 6.06
N LEU A 59 15.17 3.93 5.10
CA LEU A 59 15.14 3.29 3.78
C LEU A 59 16.41 3.56 2.97
N GLU A 60 16.91 4.79 2.99
CA GLU A 60 18.19 5.16 2.37
C GLU A 60 19.33 4.31 2.95
N ARG A 61 19.43 4.25 4.28
CA ARG A 61 20.47 3.47 4.97
C ARG A 61 20.36 1.97 4.74
N LEU A 62 19.14 1.43 4.75
CA LEU A 62 18.91 0.04 4.40
C LEU A 62 19.28 -0.28 2.95
N SER A 63 19.11 0.67 2.04
CA SER A 63 19.51 0.50 0.64
C SER A 63 21.04 0.49 0.48
N VAL A 64 21.76 1.25 1.31
CA VAL A 64 23.23 1.22 1.37
C VAL A 64 23.73 -0.11 1.95
N ASP A 65 23.24 -0.51 3.12
CA ASP A 65 23.74 -1.69 3.84
C ASP A 65 23.25 -3.01 3.23
N TYR A 66 22.02 -3.03 2.69
CA TYR A 66 21.33 -4.22 2.20
C TYR A 66 20.78 -4.04 0.77
N GLY A 67 21.52 -3.39 -0.12
CA GLY A 67 21.03 -3.03 -1.46
C GLY A 67 20.50 -4.18 -2.34
N LYS A 68 20.92 -5.43 -2.11
CA LYS A 68 20.41 -6.61 -2.83
C LYS A 68 19.12 -7.21 -2.24
N LYS A 69 18.65 -6.70 -1.09
CA LYS A 69 17.48 -7.22 -0.38
C LYS A 69 16.24 -6.42 -0.76
N SER A 70 15.14 -7.13 -1.03
CA SER A 70 13.88 -6.50 -1.44
C SER A 70 13.25 -5.72 -0.27
N LYS A 71 12.66 -4.56 -0.58
CA LYS A 71 12.02 -3.65 0.37
C LYS A 71 10.57 -3.44 -0.07
N LEU A 72 9.64 -4.06 0.64
CA LEU A 72 8.20 -3.93 0.42
C LEU A 72 7.62 -2.94 1.41
N GLY A 73 7.14 -1.80 0.91
CA GLY A 73 6.51 -0.74 1.69
C GLY A 73 5.00 -0.93 1.78
N PHE A 74 4.43 -0.77 2.97
CA PHE A 74 3.00 -0.56 3.20
C PHE A 74 2.81 0.87 3.68
N THR A 75 2.51 1.75 2.73
CA THR A 75 2.53 3.20 2.92
C THR A 75 1.12 3.71 3.09
N VAL A 76 0.82 4.32 4.24
CA VAL A 76 -0.47 4.98 4.47
C VAL A 76 -0.44 6.40 3.95
N TYR A 77 -1.30 6.67 2.98
CA TYR A 77 -1.50 7.96 2.36
C TYR A 77 -2.57 8.78 3.09
N PRO A 78 -2.36 10.10 3.25
CA PRO A 78 -3.31 10.98 3.89
C PRO A 78 -4.52 11.24 3.00
N SER A 79 -5.68 11.43 3.62
CA SER A 79 -6.90 11.86 2.95
C SER A 79 -7.37 13.22 3.50
N PRO A 80 -8.03 14.06 2.67
CA PRO A 80 -8.65 15.30 3.12
C PRO A 80 -9.63 15.16 4.30
N GLN A 81 -10.38 14.06 4.38
CA GLN A 81 -11.45 13.91 5.39
C GLN A 81 -10.93 13.43 6.75
N VAL A 82 -9.80 12.70 6.75
CA VAL A 82 -9.21 12.07 7.95
C VAL A 82 -7.85 12.69 8.28
N SER A 83 -7.48 13.79 7.62
CA SER A 83 -6.21 14.49 7.83
C SER A 83 -6.15 15.05 9.24
N THR A 84 -5.03 14.78 9.92
CA THR A 84 -4.80 15.25 11.30
C THR A 84 -3.83 16.43 11.35
N SER A 85 -3.17 16.73 10.23
CA SER A 85 -2.15 17.77 10.12
C SER A 85 -2.20 18.50 8.79
N VAL A 86 -2.16 19.83 8.85
CA VAL A 86 -2.18 20.73 7.68
C VAL A 86 -0.96 20.57 6.76
N VAL A 87 0.16 20.07 7.28
CA VAL A 87 1.41 19.89 6.49
C VAL A 87 1.57 18.49 5.90
N GLU A 88 0.54 17.64 5.98
CA GLU A 88 0.56 16.29 5.40
C GLU A 88 0.92 16.26 3.90
N PRO A 89 0.45 17.18 3.03
CA PRO A 89 0.83 17.17 1.62
C PRO A 89 2.33 17.38 1.41
N TYR A 90 2.98 18.27 2.18
CA TYR A 90 4.43 18.45 2.12
C TYR A 90 5.18 17.19 2.50
N ASN A 91 4.81 16.59 3.64
CA ASN A 91 5.43 15.36 4.12
C ASN A 91 5.27 14.22 3.10
N SER A 92 4.12 14.18 2.42
CA SER A 92 3.79 13.13 1.47
C SER A 92 4.62 13.25 0.20
N VAL A 93 4.72 14.44 -0.41
CA VAL A 93 5.58 14.66 -1.59
C VAL A 93 7.04 14.32 -1.27
N LEU A 94 7.58 14.84 -0.17
CA LEU A 94 8.96 14.57 0.25
C LEU A 94 9.20 13.09 0.56
N SER A 95 8.24 12.42 1.20
CA SER A 95 8.38 10.98 1.51
C SER A 95 8.30 10.14 0.25
N THR A 96 7.39 10.45 -0.67
CA THR A 96 7.20 9.69 -1.91
C THR A 96 8.42 9.83 -2.81
N HIS A 97 9.06 11.00 -2.87
CA HIS A 97 10.35 11.17 -3.54
C HIS A 97 11.42 10.18 -3.02
N SER A 98 11.59 10.04 -1.70
CA SER A 98 12.54 9.04 -1.17
C SER A 98 12.07 7.58 -1.38
N LEU A 99 10.76 7.33 -1.30
CA LEU A 99 10.20 5.99 -1.54
C LEU A 99 10.49 5.53 -2.99
N LEU A 100 10.48 6.46 -3.94
CA LEU A 100 10.71 6.19 -5.36
C LEU A 100 12.10 5.59 -5.63
N GLU A 101 13.12 6.00 -4.86
CA GLU A 101 14.48 5.51 -5.04
C GLU A 101 14.81 4.27 -4.20
N HIS A 102 14.19 4.13 -3.03
CA HIS A 102 14.61 3.18 -2.00
C HIS A 102 13.59 2.08 -1.68
N THR A 103 12.46 2.03 -2.36
CA THR A 103 11.51 0.92 -2.23
C THR A 103 11.35 0.15 -3.53
N ASP A 104 11.26 -1.18 -3.42
CA ASP A 104 11.11 -2.05 -4.58
C ASP A 104 9.65 -2.20 -4.99
N VAL A 105 8.74 -2.19 -4.01
CA VAL A 105 7.29 -2.22 -4.18
C VAL A 105 6.67 -1.41 -3.04
N ALA A 106 5.76 -0.51 -3.34
CA ALA A 106 5.03 0.28 -2.34
C ALA A 106 3.53 0.06 -2.50
N VAL A 107 2.88 -0.54 -1.51
CA VAL A 107 1.43 -0.73 -1.46
C VAL A 107 0.77 0.50 -0.85
N LEU A 108 -0.08 1.16 -1.62
CA LEU A 108 -0.81 2.34 -1.18
C LEU A 108 -2.05 1.94 -0.38
N LEU A 109 -2.17 2.56 0.80
CA LEU A 109 -3.30 2.42 1.69
C LEU A 109 -3.83 3.81 2.01
N ASP A 110 -5.01 4.15 1.51
CA ASP A 110 -5.67 5.44 1.76
C ASP A 110 -6.65 5.29 2.93
N ASN A 111 -6.45 6.12 3.95
CA ASN A 111 -7.31 6.10 5.14
C ASN A 111 -8.78 6.36 4.80
N GLU A 112 -9.11 7.19 3.81
CA GLU A 112 -10.51 7.46 3.44
C GLU A 112 -11.14 6.30 2.70
N ALA A 113 -10.42 5.64 1.80
CA ALA A 113 -10.93 4.45 1.13
C ALA A 113 -11.24 3.33 2.14
N ILE A 114 -10.33 3.09 3.09
CA ILE A 114 -10.51 2.12 4.17
C ILE A 114 -11.67 2.54 5.09
N TYR A 115 -11.78 3.82 5.43
CA TYR A 115 -12.88 4.36 6.23
C TYR A 115 -14.23 4.15 5.55
N ASP A 116 -14.33 4.45 4.26
CA ASP A 116 -15.53 4.24 3.43
C ASP A 116 -15.92 2.76 3.37
N ILE A 117 -14.95 1.86 3.22
CA ILE A 117 -15.18 0.41 3.24
C ILE A 117 -15.72 -0.04 4.61
N CYS A 118 -15.12 0.42 5.71
CA CYS A 118 -15.61 0.09 7.06
C CYS A 118 -17.03 0.60 7.27
N ARG A 119 -17.34 1.82 6.83
CA ARG A 119 -18.67 2.40 7.00
C ARG A 119 -19.73 1.68 6.17
N ARG A 120 -19.42 1.37 4.90
CA ARG A 120 -20.38 0.78 3.95
C ARG A 120 -20.55 -0.73 4.18
N SER A 121 -19.45 -1.46 4.31
CA SER A 121 -19.46 -2.92 4.29
C SER A 121 -19.54 -3.54 5.69
N LEU A 122 -18.99 -2.87 6.72
CA LEU A 122 -19.06 -3.34 8.11
C LEU A 122 -20.18 -2.68 8.92
N ASP A 123 -20.91 -1.72 8.33
CA ASP A 123 -22.02 -0.99 8.98
C ASP A 123 -21.58 -0.20 10.23
N ILE A 124 -20.33 0.26 10.24
CA ILE A 124 -19.78 1.04 11.36
C ILE A 124 -19.98 2.53 11.05
N GLU A 125 -20.86 3.21 11.79
CA GLU A 125 -21.18 4.62 11.53
C GLU A 125 -19.95 5.55 11.65
N ARG A 126 -19.10 5.30 12.65
CA ARG A 126 -17.87 6.06 12.93
C ARG A 126 -16.67 5.12 13.14
N PRO A 127 -16.05 4.63 12.07
CA PRO A 127 -14.86 3.79 12.14
C PRO A 127 -13.72 4.44 12.94
N THR A 128 -13.17 3.70 13.90
CA THR A 128 -11.98 4.10 14.66
C THR A 128 -10.71 3.56 14.01
N TYR A 129 -9.54 4.08 14.39
CA TYR A 129 -8.26 3.52 13.91
C TYR A 129 -8.11 2.02 14.22
N THR A 130 -8.73 1.50 15.27
CA THR A 130 -8.73 0.06 15.55
C THR A 130 -9.45 -0.71 14.43
N ASN A 131 -10.59 -0.21 13.96
CA ASN A 131 -11.35 -0.84 12.86
C ASN A 131 -10.56 -0.78 11.55
N LEU A 132 -10.01 0.39 11.21
CA LEU A 132 -9.18 0.58 10.01
C LEU A 132 -7.96 -0.35 10.02
N ASN A 133 -7.22 -0.38 11.13
CA ASN A 133 -6.01 -1.21 11.26
C ASN A 133 -6.34 -2.70 11.20
N ARG A 134 -7.52 -3.14 11.70
CA ARG A 134 -7.95 -4.55 11.56
C ARG A 134 -8.17 -4.91 10.10
N LEU A 135 -8.81 -4.06 9.31
CA LEU A 135 -8.98 -4.30 7.88
C LEU A 135 -7.62 -4.33 7.14
N VAL A 136 -6.77 -3.33 7.39
CA VAL A 136 -5.41 -3.28 6.83
C VAL A 136 -4.59 -4.52 7.21
N SER A 137 -4.70 -4.99 8.45
CA SER A 137 -4.01 -6.20 8.90
C SER A 137 -4.44 -7.46 8.15
N GLN A 138 -5.70 -7.54 7.69
CA GLN A 138 -6.18 -8.66 6.88
C GLN A 138 -5.60 -8.64 5.47
N VAL A 139 -5.48 -7.45 4.87
CA VAL A 139 -4.79 -7.25 3.58
C VAL A 139 -3.33 -7.69 3.69
N ILE A 140 -2.60 -7.13 4.67
CA ILE A 140 -1.18 -7.45 4.89
C ILE A 140 -1.01 -8.94 5.20
N SER A 141 -1.89 -9.52 6.04
CA SER A 141 -1.84 -10.94 6.35
C SER A 141 -2.05 -11.81 5.11
N SER A 142 -2.84 -11.35 4.14
CA SER A 142 -3.13 -12.11 2.92
C SER A 142 -1.99 -12.01 1.91
N LEU A 143 -1.39 -10.83 1.77
CA LEU A 143 -0.21 -10.62 0.93
C LEU A 143 1.03 -11.35 1.46
N THR A 144 1.20 -11.40 2.78
CA THR A 144 2.32 -12.11 3.43
C THR A 144 2.01 -13.58 3.75
N ALA A 145 0.84 -14.09 3.35
CA ALA A 145 0.46 -15.47 3.65
C ALA A 145 1.37 -16.49 2.94
N SER A 146 1.73 -16.22 1.69
CA SER A 146 2.62 -17.07 0.89
C SER A 146 4.03 -17.19 1.47
N LEU A 147 4.47 -16.18 2.24
CA LEU A 147 5.78 -16.19 2.90
C LEU A 147 5.79 -17.00 4.20
N ARG A 148 4.62 -17.20 4.81
CA ARG A 148 4.48 -17.79 6.15
C ARG A 148 3.95 -19.21 6.13
N PHE A 149 3.24 -19.57 5.07
CA PHE A 149 2.55 -20.83 4.96
C PHE A 149 2.77 -21.42 3.58
N ASP A 150 2.85 -22.73 3.53
CA ASP A 150 2.86 -23.44 2.26
C ASP A 150 1.49 -23.36 1.57
N GLY A 151 1.50 -23.35 0.25
CA GLY A 151 0.35 -23.10 -0.60
C GLY A 151 0.52 -23.77 -1.96
N ALA A 152 -0.58 -23.93 -2.69
CA ALA A 152 -0.53 -24.57 -4.01
C ALA A 152 0.18 -23.69 -5.05
N LEU A 153 0.14 -22.37 -4.86
CA LEU A 153 0.83 -21.41 -5.70
C LEU A 153 1.32 -20.27 -4.79
N ASN A 154 2.59 -20.38 -4.39
CA ASN A 154 3.24 -19.40 -3.52
C ASN A 154 3.81 -18.27 -4.38
N VAL A 155 3.78 -17.06 -3.84
CA VAL A 155 4.39 -15.86 -4.42
C VAL A 155 5.39 -15.32 -3.42
N ASP A 156 6.66 -15.26 -3.81
CA ASP A 156 7.75 -14.74 -2.98
C ASP A 156 7.82 -13.20 -3.02
N VAL A 157 8.57 -12.60 -2.07
CA VAL A 157 8.78 -11.13 -2.03
C VAL A 157 9.40 -10.62 -3.32
N THR A 158 10.39 -11.34 -3.83
CA THR A 158 11.05 -11.04 -5.11
C THR A 158 10.11 -11.20 -6.29
N GLU A 159 9.13 -12.11 -6.19
CA GLU A 159 8.12 -12.30 -7.22
C GLU A 159 7.09 -11.17 -7.26
N PHE A 160 6.82 -10.48 -6.15
CA PHE A 160 6.02 -9.26 -6.21
C PHE A 160 6.67 -8.21 -7.09
N GLN A 161 7.99 -8.00 -6.95
CA GLN A 161 8.73 -7.06 -7.79
C GLN A 161 8.71 -7.50 -9.26
N THR A 162 9.12 -8.74 -9.56
CA THR A 162 9.23 -9.19 -10.96
C THR A 162 7.88 -9.31 -11.68
N ASN A 163 6.79 -9.62 -10.96
CA ASN A 163 5.49 -9.79 -11.57
C ASN A 163 4.67 -8.49 -11.64
N LEU A 164 4.87 -7.54 -10.71
CA LEU A 164 4.03 -6.35 -10.62
C LEU A 164 4.72 -5.07 -11.07
N VAL A 165 6.04 -5.02 -11.09
CA VAL A 165 6.81 -3.79 -11.41
C VAL A 165 7.42 -3.93 -12.80
N PRO A 166 6.75 -3.43 -13.86
CA PRO A 166 7.30 -3.48 -15.23
C PRO A 166 8.46 -2.51 -15.42
N TYR A 167 8.41 -1.36 -14.72
CA TYR A 167 9.41 -0.30 -14.77
C TYR A 167 9.78 0.12 -13.36
N PRO A 168 11.08 0.35 -13.06
CA PRO A 168 11.53 0.62 -11.69
C PRO A 168 10.82 1.79 -10.99
N ARG A 169 10.45 2.87 -11.69
CA ARG A 169 9.71 4.01 -11.11
C ARG A 169 8.23 3.73 -10.85
N ILE A 170 7.65 2.75 -11.54
CA ILE A 170 6.22 2.41 -11.52
C ILE A 170 5.99 1.23 -10.56
N HIS A 171 6.35 1.41 -9.29
CA HIS A 171 6.26 0.35 -8.27
C HIS A 171 5.19 0.60 -7.20
N PHE A 172 4.28 1.54 -7.46
CA PHE A 172 3.16 1.88 -6.59
C PHE A 172 1.94 1.00 -6.90
N MET A 173 1.56 0.18 -5.92
CA MET A 173 0.52 -0.83 -6.07
C MET A 173 -0.77 -0.42 -5.38
N LEU A 174 -1.88 -0.67 -6.06
CA LEU A 174 -3.21 -0.65 -5.48
C LEU A 174 -3.50 -2.00 -4.85
N SER A 175 -4.27 -2.00 -3.76
CA SER A 175 -4.74 -3.22 -3.13
C SER A 175 -6.25 -3.20 -2.95
N SER A 176 -6.85 -4.39 -2.95
CA SER A 176 -8.29 -4.59 -2.72
C SER A 176 -8.49 -5.91 -1.99
N TYR A 177 -9.52 -5.99 -1.15
CA TYR A 177 -9.81 -7.18 -0.38
C TYR A 177 -11.29 -7.51 -0.45
N ALA A 178 -11.58 -8.78 -0.72
CA ALA A 178 -12.93 -9.29 -0.75
C ALA A 178 -13.00 -10.71 -0.17
N PRO A 179 -14.07 -11.07 0.54
CA PRO A 179 -15.19 -10.21 0.90
C PRO A 179 -14.92 -9.43 2.20
N VAL A 180 -15.51 -8.24 2.31
CA VAL A 180 -15.57 -7.46 3.57
C VAL A 180 -17.01 -7.52 4.06
N ILE A 181 -17.28 -8.38 5.04
CA ILE A 181 -18.64 -8.60 5.57
C ILE A 181 -18.62 -8.40 7.08
N SER A 182 -19.62 -7.68 7.60
CA SER A 182 -19.84 -7.53 9.05
C SER A 182 -20.11 -8.88 9.72
N ALA A 183 -19.58 -9.06 10.93
CA ALA A 183 -19.83 -10.25 11.75
C ALA A 183 -21.33 -10.56 11.94
N GLU A 184 -22.20 -9.55 11.92
CA GLU A 184 -23.65 -9.70 12.06
C GLU A 184 -24.33 -10.29 10.81
N LYS A 185 -23.76 -10.04 9.61
CA LYS A 185 -24.33 -10.45 8.31
C LYS A 185 -23.79 -11.79 7.81
N ALA A 186 -22.88 -12.42 8.56
CA ALA A 186 -22.11 -13.60 8.17
C ALA A 186 -22.97 -14.84 7.85
N TYR A 187 -24.17 -14.96 8.43
CA TYR A 187 -24.98 -16.18 8.36
C TYR A 187 -25.81 -16.31 7.09
N HIS A 188 -25.90 -15.27 6.26
CA HIS A 188 -26.89 -15.22 5.20
C HIS A 188 -26.37 -15.64 3.81
N GLU A 189 -25.07 -15.53 3.52
CA GLU A 189 -24.53 -15.84 2.17
C GLU A 189 -23.11 -16.41 2.21
N GLN A 190 -22.90 -17.55 1.54
CA GLN A 190 -21.58 -18.04 1.19
C GLN A 190 -21.22 -17.56 -0.21
N LEU A 191 -20.22 -16.69 -0.32
CA LEU A 191 -19.78 -16.16 -1.60
C LEU A 191 -18.91 -17.20 -2.35
N SER A 192 -19.21 -17.38 -3.63
CA SER A 192 -18.42 -18.18 -4.56
C SER A 192 -17.09 -17.52 -4.91
N VAL A 193 -16.15 -18.30 -5.47
CA VAL A 193 -14.87 -17.77 -5.95
C VAL A 193 -15.08 -16.68 -7.01
N ALA A 194 -16.06 -16.85 -7.90
CA ALA A 194 -16.37 -15.87 -8.93
C ALA A 194 -16.87 -14.54 -8.35
N GLU A 195 -17.74 -14.57 -7.33
CA GLU A 195 -18.29 -13.36 -6.69
C GLU A 195 -17.24 -12.58 -5.92
N ILE A 196 -16.39 -13.24 -5.14
CA ILE A 196 -15.30 -12.55 -4.41
C ILE A 196 -14.28 -11.97 -5.39
N THR A 197 -14.00 -12.68 -6.51
CA THR A 197 -13.09 -12.20 -7.55
C THR A 197 -13.66 -10.96 -8.22
N ASN A 198 -14.94 -10.97 -8.59
CA ASN A 198 -15.61 -9.80 -9.15
C ASN A 198 -15.60 -8.62 -8.19
N SER A 199 -15.88 -8.87 -6.91
CA SER A 199 -15.89 -7.83 -5.87
C SER A 199 -14.52 -7.18 -5.66
N ALA A 200 -13.43 -7.93 -5.87
CA ALA A 200 -12.08 -7.39 -5.76
C ALA A 200 -11.75 -6.33 -6.82
N PHE A 201 -12.40 -6.37 -8.00
CA PHE A 201 -12.24 -5.38 -9.07
C PHE A 201 -13.23 -4.22 -8.99
N GLU A 202 -14.16 -4.23 -8.03
CA GLU A 202 -15.06 -3.09 -7.84
C GLU A 202 -14.29 -1.91 -7.21
N PRO A 203 -14.47 -0.67 -7.71
CA PRO A 203 -13.82 0.51 -7.14
C PRO A 203 -14.14 0.72 -5.67
N SER A 204 -15.30 0.25 -5.22
CA SER A 204 -15.75 0.32 -3.82
C SER A 204 -14.94 -0.53 -2.85
N SER A 205 -14.18 -1.52 -3.35
CA SER A 205 -13.34 -2.44 -2.57
C SER A 205 -11.86 -2.04 -2.56
N MET A 206 -11.47 -1.02 -3.35
CA MET A 206 -10.10 -0.55 -3.43
C MET A 206 -9.69 0.13 -2.13
N MET A 207 -8.48 -0.19 -1.66
CA MET A 207 -7.87 0.38 -0.45
C MET A 207 -7.25 1.76 -0.70
N ALA A 208 -7.28 2.25 -1.93
CA ALA A 208 -6.87 3.60 -2.30
C ALA A 208 -8.03 4.31 -3.02
N LYS A 209 -8.19 5.62 -2.78
CA LYS A 209 -9.24 6.40 -3.42
C LYS A 209 -8.82 6.73 -4.84
N CYS A 210 -9.15 5.88 -5.80
CA CYS A 210 -8.98 6.09 -7.23
C CYS A 210 -10.05 5.28 -7.97
N ASP A 211 -10.39 5.67 -9.20
CA ASP A 211 -11.22 4.81 -10.06
C ASP A 211 -10.35 4.02 -11.03
N PRO A 212 -10.20 2.69 -10.84
CA PRO A 212 -9.42 1.86 -11.75
C PRO A 212 -9.96 1.82 -13.19
N ARG A 213 -11.19 2.28 -13.42
CA ARG A 213 -11.82 2.35 -14.74
C ARG A 213 -11.29 3.52 -15.58
N HIS A 214 -10.72 4.55 -14.95
CA HIS A 214 -10.05 5.65 -15.65
C HIS A 214 -8.62 5.32 -16.06
N GLY A 215 -8.06 4.23 -15.53
CA GLY A 215 -6.71 3.77 -15.85
C GLY A 215 -6.68 2.44 -16.59
N LYS A 216 -5.47 1.94 -16.80
CA LYS A 216 -5.21 0.59 -17.31
C LYS A 216 -4.40 -0.20 -16.29
N TYR A 217 -4.67 -1.50 -16.20
CA TYR A 217 -3.88 -2.42 -15.41
C TYR A 217 -2.63 -2.85 -16.17
N MET A 218 -1.47 -2.72 -15.54
CA MET A 218 -0.21 -3.23 -16.05
C MET A 218 0.01 -4.67 -15.58
N ALA A 219 -0.28 -4.93 -14.30
CA ALA A 219 -0.16 -6.24 -13.69
C ALA A 219 -1.18 -6.39 -12.55
N CYS A 220 -1.60 -7.61 -12.28
CA CYS A 220 -2.55 -7.94 -11.23
C CYS A 220 -2.22 -9.31 -10.63
N CYS A 221 -2.12 -9.38 -9.32
CA CYS A 221 -1.97 -10.61 -8.57
C CYS A 221 -3.16 -10.79 -7.61
N LEU A 222 -3.79 -11.96 -7.69
CA LEU A 222 -4.92 -12.37 -6.86
C LEU A 222 -4.47 -13.45 -5.87
N MET A 223 -4.41 -13.09 -4.59
CA MET A 223 -3.99 -13.97 -3.51
C MET A 223 -5.23 -14.53 -2.81
N TYR A 224 -5.64 -15.74 -3.20
CA TYR A 224 -6.77 -16.45 -2.64
C TYR A 224 -6.38 -17.19 -1.35
N ARG A 225 -7.32 -17.22 -0.40
CA ARG A 225 -7.18 -17.92 0.87
C ARG A 225 -8.43 -18.74 1.20
N GLY A 226 -8.22 -19.93 1.78
CA GLY A 226 -9.26 -20.82 2.28
C GLY A 226 -9.72 -21.87 1.27
N ASP A 227 -11.00 -22.22 1.34
CA ASP A 227 -11.61 -23.23 0.48
C ASP A 227 -11.79 -22.69 -0.95
N VAL A 228 -10.75 -22.85 -1.77
CA VAL A 228 -10.66 -22.32 -3.13
C VAL A 228 -10.12 -23.40 -4.07
N VAL A 229 -10.90 -23.73 -5.10
CA VAL A 229 -10.52 -24.71 -6.12
C VAL A 229 -9.82 -23.99 -7.29
N PRO A 230 -8.62 -24.43 -7.73
CA PRO A 230 -7.88 -23.78 -8.83
C PRO A 230 -8.66 -23.65 -10.14
N LYS A 231 -9.54 -24.62 -10.45
CA LYS A 231 -10.41 -24.59 -11.63
C LYS A 231 -11.36 -23.38 -11.60
N ASP A 232 -11.93 -23.08 -10.43
CA ASP A 232 -12.89 -21.99 -10.27
C ASP A 232 -12.19 -20.63 -10.34
N VAL A 233 -10.95 -20.54 -9.84
CA VAL A 233 -10.10 -19.36 -10.00
C VAL A 233 -9.84 -19.08 -11.47
N ASN A 234 -9.45 -20.08 -12.25
CA ASN A 234 -9.21 -19.90 -13.69
C ASN A 234 -10.48 -19.48 -14.44
N ALA A 235 -11.64 -20.04 -14.10
CA ALA A 235 -12.92 -19.65 -14.68
C ALA A 235 -13.31 -18.21 -14.29
N ALA A 236 -13.11 -17.82 -13.03
CA ALA A 236 -13.38 -16.47 -12.55
C ALA A 236 -12.47 -15.44 -13.26
N VAL A 237 -11.18 -15.71 -13.36
CA VAL A 237 -10.21 -14.83 -14.07
C VAL A 237 -10.52 -14.74 -15.56
N ALA A 238 -10.89 -15.85 -16.21
CA ALA A 238 -11.33 -15.82 -17.61
C ALA A 238 -12.56 -14.91 -17.80
N THR A 239 -13.50 -14.93 -16.86
CA THR A 239 -14.67 -14.04 -16.87
C THR A 239 -14.29 -12.58 -16.64
N ILE A 240 -13.35 -12.30 -15.74
CA ILE A 240 -12.83 -10.94 -15.50
C ILE A 240 -12.21 -10.36 -16.77
N LYS A 241 -11.43 -11.15 -17.50
CA LYS A 241 -10.76 -10.73 -18.74
C LYS A 241 -11.73 -10.32 -19.86
N THR A 242 -12.98 -10.77 -19.84
CA THR A 242 -13.99 -10.38 -20.85
C THR A 242 -14.73 -9.09 -20.49
N LYS A 243 -14.60 -8.59 -19.27
CA LYS A 243 -15.27 -7.35 -18.82
C LYS A 243 -14.61 -6.13 -19.43
N ARG A 244 -15.39 -5.34 -20.18
CA ARG A 244 -14.94 -4.08 -20.81
C ARG A 244 -14.46 -3.01 -19.82
N THR A 245 -14.91 -3.08 -18.56
CA THR A 245 -14.53 -2.14 -17.49
C THR A 245 -13.13 -2.41 -16.94
N ILE A 246 -12.52 -3.54 -17.28
CA ILE A 246 -11.20 -3.94 -16.78
C ILE A 246 -10.27 -4.00 -17.99
N GLN A 247 -9.52 -2.93 -18.17
CA GLN A 247 -8.62 -2.77 -19.31
C GLN A 247 -7.18 -3.01 -18.87
N PHE A 248 -6.48 -3.90 -19.57
CA PHE A 248 -5.05 -4.09 -19.41
C PHE A 248 -4.31 -3.30 -20.49
N VAL A 249 -3.04 -3.01 -20.23
CA VAL A 249 -2.12 -2.44 -21.23
C VAL A 249 -1.88 -3.44 -22.38
N ASP A 250 -1.72 -2.92 -23.59
CA ASP A 250 -1.67 -3.74 -24.81
C ASP A 250 -0.46 -4.67 -24.86
N TRP A 251 0.64 -4.29 -24.21
CA TRP A 251 1.88 -5.07 -24.13
C TRP A 251 1.88 -6.12 -23.01
N CYS A 252 0.86 -6.16 -22.13
CA CYS A 252 0.71 -7.19 -21.09
C CYS A 252 -0.71 -7.81 -21.07
N PRO A 253 -1.10 -8.56 -22.10
CA PRO A 253 -2.44 -9.14 -22.19
C PRO A 253 -2.71 -10.28 -21.18
N THR A 254 -1.68 -10.83 -20.55
CA THR A 254 -1.75 -11.95 -19.59
C THR A 254 -1.31 -11.57 -18.17
N GLY A 255 -1.48 -10.30 -17.78
CA GLY A 255 -1.02 -9.73 -16.51
C GLY A 255 -1.66 -10.27 -15.22
N PHE A 256 -2.29 -11.45 -15.22
CA PHE A 256 -2.84 -12.08 -14.02
C PHE A 256 -1.90 -13.13 -13.44
N LYS A 257 -1.60 -13.00 -12.15
CA LYS A 257 -0.98 -14.04 -11.31
C LYS A 257 -1.95 -14.42 -10.20
N CYS A 258 -2.00 -15.70 -9.84
CA CYS A 258 -2.95 -16.17 -8.83
C CYS A 258 -2.22 -17.02 -7.79
N GLY A 259 -2.17 -16.57 -6.54
CA GLY A 259 -1.71 -17.37 -5.41
C GLY A 259 -2.87 -18.07 -4.73
N ILE A 260 -2.69 -19.31 -4.26
CA ILE A 260 -3.73 -20.04 -3.52
C ILE A 260 -3.13 -20.63 -2.25
N ASN A 261 -3.69 -20.22 -1.11
CA ASN A 261 -3.37 -20.77 0.19
C ASN A 261 -4.63 -21.42 0.80
N TYR A 262 -4.56 -22.70 1.16
CA TYR A 262 -5.72 -23.44 1.66
C TYR A 262 -6.09 -23.10 3.11
N GLN A 263 -5.26 -22.34 3.83
CA GLN A 263 -5.61 -21.90 5.17
C GLN A 263 -6.68 -20.79 5.11
N PRO A 264 -7.82 -20.97 5.80
CA PRO A 264 -8.88 -19.97 5.81
C PRO A 264 -8.40 -18.67 6.46
N PRO A 265 -8.95 -17.51 6.04
CA PRO A 265 -8.72 -16.23 6.70
C PRO A 265 -9.09 -16.31 8.18
N THR A 266 -8.19 -15.87 9.06
CA THR A 266 -8.44 -15.83 10.50
C THR A 266 -8.90 -14.44 10.90
N VAL A 267 -10.00 -14.35 11.64
CA VAL A 267 -10.48 -13.09 12.21
C VAL A 267 -10.02 -12.92 13.65
N VAL A 268 -9.80 -11.66 14.05
CA VAL A 268 -9.45 -11.33 15.43
C VAL A 268 -10.70 -11.47 16.32
N PRO A 269 -10.61 -12.12 17.49
CA PRO A 269 -11.72 -12.15 18.44
C PRO A 269 -12.18 -10.74 18.83
N GLY A 270 -13.50 -10.48 18.82
CA GLY A 270 -14.04 -9.13 19.02
C GLY A 270 -13.73 -8.16 17.87
N GLY A 271 -13.36 -8.69 16.70
CA GLY A 271 -13.22 -7.95 15.45
C GLY A 271 -14.54 -7.78 14.71
N ASP A 272 -14.53 -6.85 13.77
CA ASP A 272 -15.73 -6.41 13.05
C ASP A 272 -16.05 -7.30 11.83
N LEU A 273 -15.08 -8.14 11.42
CA LEU A 273 -15.16 -9.00 10.24
C LEU A 273 -15.75 -10.37 10.56
N ALA A 274 -16.64 -10.83 9.69
CA ALA A 274 -17.17 -12.18 9.69
C ALA A 274 -16.10 -13.24 9.42
N LYS A 275 -16.28 -14.42 10.03
CA LYS A 275 -15.52 -15.61 9.64
C LYS A 275 -16.01 -16.06 8.26
N VAL A 276 -15.10 -16.11 7.30
CA VAL A 276 -15.39 -16.53 5.92
C VAL A 276 -14.55 -17.76 5.56
N GLN A 277 -15.14 -18.65 4.75
CA GLN A 277 -14.46 -19.85 4.28
C GLN A 277 -13.39 -19.54 3.23
N ARG A 278 -13.56 -18.43 2.52
CA ARG A 278 -12.66 -18.00 1.45
C ARG A 278 -12.59 -16.48 1.34
N ALA A 279 -11.43 -15.98 0.94
CA ALA A 279 -11.21 -14.58 0.62
C ALA A 279 -10.17 -14.44 -0.50
N VAL A 280 -10.11 -13.27 -1.11
CA VAL A 280 -9.13 -12.88 -2.10
C VAL A 280 -8.60 -11.49 -1.76
N CYS A 281 -7.27 -11.36 -1.79
CA CYS A 281 -6.59 -10.08 -1.74
C CYS A 281 -6.01 -9.82 -3.14
N MET A 282 -6.45 -8.75 -3.77
CA MET A 282 -5.86 -8.29 -5.02
C MET A 282 -4.77 -7.28 -4.72
N ILE A 283 -3.63 -7.42 -5.39
CA ILE A 283 -2.62 -6.38 -5.53
C ILE A 283 -2.40 -6.14 -7.02
N SER A 284 -2.46 -4.89 -7.44
CA SER A 284 -2.41 -4.55 -8.86
C SER A 284 -1.63 -3.28 -9.10
N ASN A 285 -0.91 -3.27 -10.20
CA ASN A 285 -0.27 -2.07 -10.73
C ASN A 285 -1.20 -1.48 -11.79
N SER A 286 -1.72 -0.29 -11.53
CA SER A 286 -2.65 0.41 -12.41
C SER A 286 -2.27 1.86 -12.54
N THR A 287 -2.42 2.42 -13.74
CA THR A 287 -2.19 3.86 -13.98
C THR A 287 -3.14 4.76 -13.20
N SER A 288 -4.26 4.23 -12.71
CA SER A 288 -5.20 4.98 -11.86
C SER A 288 -4.60 5.46 -10.54
N VAL A 289 -3.45 4.92 -10.11
CA VAL A 289 -2.72 5.43 -8.94
C VAL A 289 -2.27 6.89 -9.12
N ALA A 290 -2.11 7.37 -10.36
CA ALA A 290 -1.79 8.76 -10.66
C ALA A 290 -2.84 9.74 -10.08
N GLU A 291 -4.11 9.34 -9.96
CA GLU A 291 -5.14 10.17 -9.32
C GLU A 291 -4.84 10.44 -7.84
N VAL A 292 -4.12 9.53 -7.16
CA VAL A 292 -3.71 9.71 -5.77
C VAL A 292 -2.62 10.77 -5.68
N PHE A 293 -1.62 10.69 -6.55
CA PHE A 293 -0.51 11.67 -6.61
C PHE A 293 -1.03 13.05 -6.99
N SER A 294 -1.85 13.15 -8.03
CA SER A 294 -2.40 14.42 -8.52
C SER A 294 -3.18 15.19 -7.44
N ARG A 295 -3.92 14.49 -6.57
CA ARG A 295 -4.60 15.14 -5.43
C ARG A 295 -3.64 15.68 -4.37
N ILE A 296 -2.52 15.01 -4.15
CA ILE A 296 -1.50 15.43 -3.18
C ILE A 296 -0.74 16.62 -3.75
N ASP A 297 -0.33 16.54 -5.01
CA ASP A 297 0.38 17.58 -5.74
C ASP A 297 -0.45 18.86 -5.83
N HIS A 298 -1.74 18.76 -6.15
CA HIS A 298 -2.62 19.93 -6.15
C HIS A 298 -2.64 20.66 -4.79
N LYS A 299 -2.69 19.91 -3.68
CA LYS A 299 -2.67 20.50 -2.33
C LYS A 299 -1.30 21.07 -1.98
N PHE A 300 -0.24 20.38 -2.37
CA PHE A 300 1.13 20.87 -2.22
C PHE A 300 1.29 22.23 -2.92
N ASP A 301 0.87 22.32 -4.17
CA ASP A 301 0.99 23.52 -5.01
C ASP A 301 0.24 24.72 -4.39
N LEU A 302 -0.97 24.50 -3.89
CA LEU A 302 -1.75 25.54 -3.20
C LEU A 302 -1.03 26.11 -1.97
N MET A 303 -0.39 25.26 -1.18
CA MET A 303 0.35 25.70 0.01
C MET A 303 1.69 26.35 -0.37
N TYR A 304 2.43 25.73 -1.29
CA TYR A 304 3.77 26.16 -1.68
C TYR A 304 3.76 27.48 -2.44
N ALA A 305 2.73 27.75 -3.25
CA ALA A 305 2.53 29.04 -3.90
C ALA A 305 2.45 30.23 -2.91
N LYS A 306 2.06 29.98 -1.66
CA LYS A 306 2.04 30.97 -0.58
C LYS A 306 3.21 30.84 0.40
N ARG A 307 4.14 29.91 0.15
CA ARG A 307 5.21 29.50 1.08
C ARG A 307 4.66 29.23 2.49
N ALA A 308 3.44 28.72 2.57
CA ALA A 308 2.81 28.42 3.84
C ALA A 308 3.61 27.31 4.54
N PHE A 309 3.91 27.47 5.82
CA PHE A 309 4.64 26.48 6.63
C PHE A 309 6.07 26.10 6.19
N VAL A 310 6.60 26.60 5.06
CA VAL A 310 7.95 26.28 4.56
C VAL A 310 9.05 26.60 5.58
N HIS A 311 8.92 27.71 6.30
CA HIS A 311 9.87 28.12 7.35
C HIS A 311 10.05 27.08 8.46
N TRP A 312 9.07 26.19 8.71
CA TRP A 312 9.20 25.11 9.68
C TRP A 312 10.15 24.01 9.23
N TYR A 313 10.38 23.87 7.93
CA TYR A 313 11.29 22.87 7.35
C TYR A 313 12.68 23.46 7.19
N VAL A 314 12.75 24.68 6.62
CA VAL A 314 14.02 25.41 6.46
C VAL A 314 14.66 25.70 7.82
N GLY A 315 13.86 26.06 8.83
CA GLY A 315 14.35 26.30 10.19
C GLY A 315 14.91 25.06 10.89
N GLU A 316 14.65 23.86 10.37
CA GLU A 316 15.19 22.59 10.90
C GLU A 316 16.38 22.08 10.07
N GLY A 317 16.84 22.86 9.07
CA GLY A 317 18.03 22.58 8.28
C GLY A 317 17.79 22.03 6.86
N MET A 318 16.54 22.05 6.38
CA MET A 318 16.19 21.65 5.01
C MET A 318 16.50 22.77 4.02
N GLU A 319 17.07 22.47 2.86
CA GLU A 319 17.17 23.46 1.79
C GLU A 319 15.81 23.66 1.13
N GLU A 320 15.42 24.91 0.88
CA GLU A 320 14.12 25.18 0.23
C GLU A 320 14.02 24.56 -1.18
N GLY A 321 15.16 24.36 -1.85
CA GLY A 321 15.24 23.71 -3.17
C GLY A 321 14.72 22.27 -3.18
N GLU A 322 14.84 21.54 -2.07
CA GLU A 322 14.38 20.14 -1.94
C GLU A 322 12.86 20.01 -2.16
N PHE A 323 12.08 21.06 -1.82
CA PHE A 323 10.63 21.06 -2.11
C PHE A 323 10.34 21.06 -3.60
N SER A 324 11.09 21.86 -4.36
CA SER A 324 10.92 21.96 -5.81
C SER A 324 11.36 20.68 -6.49
N GLU A 325 12.49 20.11 -6.07
CA GLU A 325 13.01 18.84 -6.59
C GLU A 325 12.03 17.68 -6.37
N ALA A 326 11.55 17.50 -5.14
CA ALA A 326 10.59 16.43 -4.83
C ALA A 326 9.27 16.60 -5.61
N ARG A 327 8.83 17.84 -5.83
CA ARG A 327 7.62 18.16 -6.59
C ARG A 327 7.80 17.90 -8.10
N GLU A 328 8.97 18.22 -8.64
CA GLU A 328 9.30 17.95 -10.04
C GLU A 328 9.42 16.45 -10.32
N ASP A 329 9.99 15.69 -9.38
CA ASP A 329 10.08 14.23 -9.51
C ASP A 329 8.70 13.56 -9.44
N LEU A 330 7.79 14.05 -8.58
CA LEU A 330 6.40 13.59 -8.58
C LEU A 330 5.64 13.99 -9.85
N ALA A 331 5.88 15.18 -10.40
CA ALA A 331 5.33 15.57 -11.70
C ALA A 331 5.80 14.63 -12.83
N ALA A 332 7.08 14.26 -12.80
CA ALA A 332 7.64 13.30 -13.74
C ALA A 332 7.02 11.91 -13.55
N LEU A 333 6.81 11.48 -12.31
CA LEU A 333 6.13 10.22 -11.99
C LEU A 333 4.68 10.21 -12.51
N GLU A 334 3.92 11.28 -12.33
CA GLU A 334 2.56 11.40 -12.89
C GLU A 334 2.58 11.21 -14.41
N LYS A 335 3.53 11.86 -15.09
CA LYS A 335 3.72 11.73 -16.53
C LYS A 335 4.18 10.33 -16.95
N ASP A 336 4.95 9.62 -16.12
CA ASP A 336 5.33 8.22 -16.38
C ASP A 336 4.09 7.29 -16.37
N TYR A 337 3.01 7.68 -15.69
CA TYR A 337 1.75 6.93 -15.60
C TYR A 337 0.71 7.29 -16.69
N GLU A 338 0.87 8.41 -17.41
CA GLU A 338 -0.01 8.86 -18.51
C GLU A 338 0.19 8.06 -19.82
#